data_AF-A0A0M2Q348-F1
#
_entry.id   AF-A0A0M2Q348-F1
#
_cell.length_a   1.000
_cell.length_b   1.000
_cell.length_c   1.000
_cell.angle_alpha   90.00
_cell.angle_beta   90.00
_cell.angle_gamma   90.00
#
_symmetry.space_group_name_H-M   'P 1'
#
loop_
_entity.id
_entity.type
_entity.pdbx_description
1 polymer ?
#
loop_
_entity_poly.entity_id
_entity_poly.type
_entity_poly.pdbx_seq_one_letter_code
_entity_poly.pdbx_strand_id
1 'polypeptide(L)'
;MRITKSQILTVEYVTAIIGLLFYTGALGKLLVTSFHFPRPTITLIRYGILLPGLVTFFLQPKAVLNAILQGKLAWIVMAMATLSFAWSVNSGSSFGSIRTELLPMSIFSLYLSIRFPLKLQFSILLIILQFVSFVSIFYAIAVPSIGQHSAMTPWPGSWKGLFVHKNAFGSFMTLTAGMIFIKIWFTQHKQPIIFVPLLLLIIAALFSGSKGALILSQVFCILIFSYTLIRWRGKRGLIFIYILVVTSILVIGILTAIWNPLMLAIGKDPTMSARTEIWKYIRLQLSSSPILGFGRGAFWITPRFLSGIWQATGDVPANAHNGFYELALDIGYLGLLVFFASFFVNVGKALKLAYKAKKPEYMWPLAFLTFIIMQNMLESFLMRQESFNWVMYLVVSSSLDKWNHDRQWLENKEKTNQQSPTTEPLHRVLNPQFKPLYQLKAEAGVNQTETSLPHSKLTDSTMTRADLTGPKS
;
A
#
# COMPACT_ATOMS: atom_id res chain seq x y z
N MET A 1 7.79 -36.04 -10.72
CA MET A 1 6.70 -35.05 -10.83
C MET A 1 7.22 -33.83 -11.59
N ARG A 2 6.74 -33.54 -12.81
CA ARG A 2 7.15 -32.32 -13.54
C ARG A 2 6.32 -31.14 -13.02
N ILE A 3 6.97 -30.21 -12.30
CA ILE A 3 6.32 -28.98 -11.83
C ILE A 3 6.13 -28.05 -13.03
N THR A 4 4.88 -27.65 -13.29
CA THR A 4 4.57 -26.73 -14.38
C THR A 4 4.86 -25.28 -14.00
N LYS A 5 5.18 -24.42 -14.97
CA LYS A 5 5.38 -22.97 -14.75
C LYS A 5 4.15 -22.31 -14.10
N SER A 6 2.94 -22.80 -14.39
CA SER A 6 1.69 -22.31 -13.82
C SER A 6 1.59 -22.58 -12.31
N GLN A 7 2.01 -23.78 -11.88
CA GLN A 7 2.04 -24.13 -10.46
C GLN A 7 3.03 -23.27 -9.67
N ILE A 8 4.22 -23.01 -10.23
CA ILE A 8 5.21 -22.12 -9.61
C ILE A 8 4.64 -20.72 -9.42
N LEU A 9 4.05 -20.13 -10.47
CA LEU A 9 3.42 -18.81 -10.38
C LEU A 9 2.32 -18.77 -9.31
N THR A 10 1.48 -19.81 -9.24
CA THR A 10 0.40 -19.89 -8.24
C THR A 10 0.98 -19.88 -6.82
N VAL A 11 2.01 -20.68 -6.55
CA VAL A 11 2.71 -20.70 -5.25
C VAL A 11 3.30 -19.33 -4.93
N GLU A 12 3.85 -18.62 -5.91
CA GLU A 12 4.39 -17.28 -5.69
C GLU A 12 3.32 -16.27 -5.29
N TYR A 13 2.19 -16.23 -6.00
CA TYR A 13 1.07 -15.34 -5.65
C TYR A 13 0.50 -15.67 -4.27
N VAL A 14 0.30 -16.95 -3.97
CA VAL A 14 -0.22 -17.40 -2.67
C VAL A 14 0.75 -17.00 -1.55
N THR A 15 2.06 -17.18 -1.73
CA THR A 15 3.08 -16.77 -0.76
C THR A 15 3.03 -15.25 -0.54
N ALA A 16 2.96 -14.47 -1.62
CA ALA A 16 2.89 -13.01 -1.51
C ALA A 16 1.64 -12.55 -0.75
N ILE A 17 0.48 -13.15 -1.04
CA ILE A 17 -0.79 -12.85 -0.39
C ILE A 17 -0.75 -13.22 1.10
N ILE A 18 -0.39 -14.46 1.42
CA ILE A 18 -0.32 -14.95 2.81
C ILE A 18 0.72 -14.15 3.59
N GLY A 19 1.88 -13.87 3.00
CA GLY A 19 2.94 -13.10 3.65
C GLY A 19 2.53 -11.67 3.96
N LEU A 20 1.91 -10.96 3.01
CA LEU A 20 1.42 -9.61 3.28
C LEU A 20 0.29 -9.61 4.32
N LEU A 21 -0.63 -10.57 4.27
CA LEU A 21 -1.67 -10.74 5.30
C LEU A 21 -1.07 -10.99 6.69
N PHE A 22 -0.05 -11.84 6.76
CA PHE A 22 0.69 -12.12 7.99
C PHE A 22 1.27 -10.83 8.59
N TYR A 23 2.00 -10.04 7.80
CA TYR A 23 2.59 -8.79 8.28
C TYR A 23 1.59 -7.67 8.55
N THR A 24 0.30 -7.81 8.20
CA THR A 24 -0.72 -6.87 8.73
C THR A 24 -1.04 -7.09 10.21
N GLY A 25 -0.64 -8.24 10.78
CA GLY A 25 -1.03 -8.69 12.12
C GLY A 25 -2.47 -9.21 12.22
N ALA A 26 -3.33 -8.89 11.25
CA ALA A 26 -4.74 -9.31 11.25
C ALA A 26 -4.89 -10.82 11.07
N LEU A 27 -4.05 -11.46 10.24
CA LEU A 27 -4.08 -12.91 10.03
C LEU A 27 -3.73 -13.67 11.31
N GLY A 28 -2.65 -13.27 12.00
CA GLY A 28 -2.26 -13.89 13.27
C GLY A 28 -3.35 -13.78 14.32
N LYS A 29 -3.95 -12.59 14.47
CA LYS A 29 -5.06 -12.37 15.40
C LYS A 29 -6.29 -13.20 15.02
N LEU A 30 -6.64 -13.27 13.75
CA LEU A 30 -7.76 -14.08 13.25
C LEU A 30 -7.56 -15.57 13.57
N LEU A 31 -6.39 -16.12 13.24
CA LEU A 31 -6.08 -17.52 13.47
C LEU A 31 -6.07 -17.89 14.97
N VAL A 32 -5.49 -17.03 15.81
CA VAL A 32 -5.40 -17.30 17.25
C VAL A 32 -6.75 -17.06 17.95
N THR A 33 -7.43 -15.97 17.65
CA THR A 33 -8.63 -15.56 18.40
C THR A 33 -9.90 -16.28 17.93
N SER A 34 -10.06 -16.45 16.62
CA SER A 34 -11.28 -17.04 16.06
C SER A 34 -11.16 -18.54 15.83
N PHE A 35 -9.98 -18.99 15.39
CA PHE A 35 -9.74 -20.39 15.04
C PHE A 35 -8.91 -21.16 16.07
N HIS A 36 -8.53 -20.52 17.17
CA HIS A 36 -7.80 -21.15 18.29
C HIS A 36 -6.50 -21.86 17.88
N PHE A 37 -5.85 -21.40 16.79
CA PHE A 37 -4.57 -21.96 16.38
C PHE A 37 -3.50 -21.71 17.45
N PRO A 38 -2.69 -22.73 17.79
CA PRO A 38 -1.65 -22.57 18.79
C PRO A 38 -0.52 -21.69 18.25
N ARG A 39 0.13 -20.92 19.14
CA ARG A 39 1.22 -19.99 18.76
C ARG A 39 2.34 -20.62 17.90
N PRO A 40 2.76 -21.88 18.10
CA PRO A 40 3.71 -22.55 17.21
C PRO A 40 3.27 -22.61 15.74
N THR A 41 1.96 -22.68 15.45
CA THR A 41 1.45 -22.65 14.06
C THR A 41 1.71 -21.29 13.40
N ILE A 42 1.56 -20.19 14.14
CA ILE A 42 1.87 -18.84 13.63
C ILE A 42 3.36 -18.72 13.32
N THR A 43 4.22 -19.29 14.18
CA THR A 43 5.66 -19.38 13.93
C THR A 43 5.99 -20.21 12.69
N LEU A 44 5.31 -21.34 12.49
CA LEU A 44 5.47 -22.18 11.29
C LEU A 44 5.08 -21.41 10.01
N ILE A 45 3.95 -20.69 10.04
CA ILE A 45 3.51 -19.84 8.93
C ILE A 45 4.57 -18.77 8.62
N ARG A 46 5.12 -18.11 9.65
CA ARG A 46 6.18 -17.10 9.49
C ARG A 46 7.38 -17.67 8.73
N TYR A 47 7.88 -18.84 9.11
CA TYR A 47 9.01 -19.46 8.43
C TYR A 47 8.63 -20.03 7.06
N GLY A 48 7.39 -20.49 6.86
CA GLY A 48 6.88 -20.89 5.55
C GLY A 48 6.88 -19.73 4.53
N ILE A 49 6.47 -18.53 4.96
CA ILE A 49 6.52 -17.30 4.15
C ILE A 49 7.97 -16.91 3.82
N LEU A 50 8.91 -17.23 4.71
CA LEU A 50 10.33 -16.90 4.56
C LEU A 50 11.01 -17.75 3.47
N LEU A 51 10.58 -19.00 3.28
CA LEU A 51 11.25 -19.97 2.39
C LEU A 51 11.41 -19.46 0.94
N PRO A 52 10.38 -18.95 0.24
CA PRO A 52 10.55 -18.46 -1.13
C PRO A 52 11.49 -17.25 -1.22
N GLY A 53 11.55 -16.44 -0.16
CA GLY A 53 12.50 -15.34 -0.06
C GLY A 53 13.93 -15.82 0.12
N LEU A 54 14.18 -16.84 0.94
CA LEU A 54 15.51 -17.47 1.06
C LEU A 54 15.94 -18.12 -0.26
N VAL A 55 15.03 -18.84 -0.92
CA VAL A 55 15.29 -19.42 -2.25
C VAL A 55 15.68 -18.34 -3.25
N THR A 56 14.95 -17.22 -3.29
CA THR A 56 15.28 -16.08 -4.15
C THR A 56 16.62 -15.45 -3.76
N PHE A 57 16.89 -15.34 -2.46
CA PHE A 57 18.12 -14.77 -1.92
C PHE A 57 19.37 -15.53 -2.40
N PHE A 58 19.34 -16.86 -2.29
CA PHE A 58 20.49 -17.70 -2.65
C PHE A 58 20.57 -18.02 -4.15
N LEU A 59 19.44 -18.20 -4.85
CA LEU A 59 19.46 -18.58 -6.26
C LEU A 59 19.56 -17.39 -7.23
N GLN A 60 19.25 -16.16 -6.78
CA GLN A 60 19.28 -14.96 -7.63
C GLN A 60 20.11 -13.82 -7.03
N PRO A 61 21.40 -14.04 -6.66
CA PRO A 61 22.20 -13.06 -5.94
C PRO A 61 22.39 -11.74 -6.70
N LYS A 62 22.45 -11.79 -8.04
CA LYS A 62 22.51 -10.57 -8.88
C LYS A 62 21.24 -9.72 -8.75
N ALA A 63 20.07 -10.36 -8.74
CA ALA A 63 18.80 -9.65 -8.60
C ALA A 63 18.64 -9.08 -7.18
N VAL A 64 19.11 -9.81 -6.16
CA VAL A 64 19.16 -9.37 -4.77
C VAL A 64 20.06 -8.15 -4.62
N LEU A 65 21.29 -8.21 -5.13
CA LEU A 65 22.22 -7.09 -5.08
C LEU A 65 21.64 -5.86 -5.78
N ASN A 66 21.03 -6.04 -6.96
CA ASN A 66 20.35 -4.96 -7.66
C ASN A 66 19.22 -4.35 -6.82
N ALA A 67 18.36 -5.16 -6.21
CA ALA A 67 17.27 -4.67 -5.35
C ALA A 67 17.80 -3.90 -4.13
N ILE A 68 18.90 -4.38 -3.52
CA ILE A 68 19.56 -3.70 -2.39
C ILE A 68 20.16 -2.36 -2.83
N LEU A 69 20.89 -2.34 -3.96
CA LEU A 69 21.53 -1.13 -4.48
C LEU A 69 20.51 -0.06 -4.90
N GLN A 70 19.36 -0.46 -5.46
CA GLN A 70 18.26 0.46 -5.80
C GLN A 70 17.71 1.18 -4.56
N GLY A 71 17.59 0.44 -3.45
CA GLY A 71 17.12 0.93 -2.15
C GLY A 71 18.24 1.20 -1.14
N LYS A 72 19.47 1.50 -1.59
CA LYS A 72 20.69 1.44 -0.75
C LYS A 72 20.57 2.11 0.63
N LEU A 73 19.95 3.28 0.70
CA LEU A 73 19.81 4.00 1.97
C LEU A 73 18.84 3.29 2.94
N ALA A 74 17.73 2.72 2.45
CA ALA A 74 16.83 1.91 3.28
C ALA A 74 17.53 0.64 3.79
N TRP A 75 18.37 0.04 2.95
CA TRP A 75 19.15 -1.13 3.33
C TRP A 75 20.30 -0.81 4.29
N ILE A 76 20.85 0.41 4.28
CA ILE A 76 21.78 0.87 5.33
C ILE A 76 21.06 0.98 6.67
N VAL A 77 19.84 1.55 6.72
CA VAL A 77 19.03 1.58 7.96
C VAL A 77 18.78 0.15 8.46
N MET A 78 18.42 -0.76 7.56
CA MET A 78 18.23 -2.17 7.86
C MET A 78 19.51 -2.82 8.42
N ALA A 79 20.66 -2.54 7.81
CA ALA A 79 21.96 -3.03 8.27
C ALA A 79 22.32 -2.48 9.66
N MET A 80 22.13 -1.19 9.91
CA MET A 80 22.34 -0.57 11.22
C MET A 80 21.47 -1.23 12.29
N ALA A 81 20.19 -1.42 12.01
CA ALA A 81 19.28 -2.10 12.95
C ALA A 81 19.65 -3.56 13.18
N THR A 82 20.14 -4.25 12.15
CA THR A 82 20.63 -5.63 12.26
C THR A 82 21.92 -5.72 13.07
N LEU A 83 22.82 -4.73 12.97
CA LEU A 83 24.06 -4.71 13.74
C LEU A 83 23.85 -4.20 15.17
N SER A 84 22.68 -3.63 15.45
CA SER A 84 22.41 -2.97 16.73
C SER A 84 22.47 -3.86 17.98
N PHE A 85 22.42 -5.19 17.82
CA PHE A 85 22.67 -6.10 18.95
C PHE A 85 24.09 -5.96 19.52
N ALA A 86 25.06 -5.50 18.73
CA ALA A 86 26.46 -5.38 19.12
C ALA A 86 26.71 -4.25 20.14
N TRP A 87 25.90 -3.18 20.11
CA TRP A 87 25.96 -2.07 21.06
C TRP A 87 24.69 -1.94 21.92
N SER A 88 23.81 -2.93 21.84
CA SER A 88 22.53 -2.91 22.56
C SER A 88 22.75 -2.98 24.07
N VAL A 89 21.95 -2.23 24.82
CA VAL A 89 21.90 -2.37 26.30
C VAL A 89 21.35 -3.73 26.74
N ASN A 90 20.65 -4.43 25.84
CA ASN A 90 20.17 -5.80 26.02
C ASN A 90 20.35 -6.59 24.72
N SER A 91 21.58 -7.06 24.47
CA SER A 91 21.94 -7.80 23.26
C SER A 91 21.10 -9.05 23.04
N GLY A 92 20.71 -9.78 24.10
CA GLY A 92 19.92 -11.00 23.99
C GLY A 92 18.54 -10.74 23.38
N SER A 93 17.84 -9.73 23.87
CA SER A 93 16.53 -9.34 23.35
C SER A 93 16.61 -8.70 21.97
N SER A 94 17.63 -7.87 21.72
CA SER A 94 17.85 -7.29 20.38
C SER A 94 18.10 -8.36 19.33
N PHE A 95 18.98 -9.33 19.63
CA PHE A 95 19.24 -10.45 18.73
C PHE A 95 17.95 -11.28 18.47
N GLY A 96 17.15 -11.51 19.51
CA GLY A 96 15.85 -12.16 19.41
C GLY A 96 14.90 -11.44 18.44
N SER A 97 14.71 -10.13 18.59
CA SER A 97 13.86 -9.32 17.69
C SER A 97 14.40 -9.29 16.26
N ILE A 98 15.72 -9.13 16.08
CA ILE A 98 16.35 -9.11 14.75
C ILE A 98 16.08 -10.43 14.01
N ARG A 99 16.35 -11.56 14.68
CA ARG A 99 16.19 -12.91 14.11
C ARG A 99 14.73 -13.24 13.78
N THR A 100 13.81 -12.89 14.68
CA THR A 100 12.42 -13.34 14.59
C THR A 100 11.50 -12.40 13.83
N GLU A 101 11.86 -11.11 13.71
CA GLU A 101 11.01 -10.09 13.08
C GLU A 101 11.71 -9.43 11.90
N LEU A 102 12.90 -8.87 12.13
CA LEU A 102 13.52 -7.94 11.19
C LEU A 102 14.09 -8.63 9.94
N LEU A 103 14.81 -9.74 10.12
CA LEU A 103 15.34 -10.53 9.00
C LEU A 103 14.22 -11.14 8.15
N PRO A 104 13.16 -11.77 8.72
CA PRO A 104 12.04 -12.26 7.93
C PRO A 104 11.34 -11.18 7.11
N MET A 105 11.07 -10.01 7.71
CA MET A 105 10.47 -8.87 6.99
C MET A 105 11.34 -8.44 5.80
N SER A 106 12.65 -8.40 5.99
CA SER A 106 13.60 -7.94 4.98
C SER A 106 13.73 -8.92 3.81
N ILE A 107 13.87 -10.21 4.11
CA ILE A 107 13.94 -11.25 3.08
C ILE A 107 12.62 -11.33 2.30
N PHE A 108 11.48 -11.21 2.97
CA PHE A 108 10.18 -11.17 2.31
C PHE A 108 10.01 -9.90 1.44
N SER A 109 10.54 -8.75 1.88
CA SER A 109 10.53 -7.52 1.08
C SER A 109 11.36 -7.65 -0.20
N LEU A 110 12.54 -8.28 -0.11
CA LEU A 110 13.36 -8.60 -1.28
C LEU A 110 12.61 -9.54 -2.23
N TYR A 111 12.00 -10.60 -1.69
CA TYR A 111 11.17 -11.51 -2.47
C TYR A 111 10.10 -10.76 -3.28
N LEU A 112 9.32 -9.89 -2.63
CA LEU A 112 8.29 -9.12 -3.31
C LEU A 112 8.85 -8.18 -4.38
N SER A 113 9.93 -7.46 -4.06
CA SER A 113 10.59 -6.52 -4.98
C SER A 113 11.20 -7.23 -6.20
N ILE A 114 11.75 -8.42 -5.99
CA ILE A 114 12.44 -9.19 -7.04
C ILE A 114 11.46 -10.03 -7.85
N ARG A 115 10.31 -10.45 -7.32
CA ARG A 115 9.39 -11.34 -8.06
C ARG A 115 8.24 -10.60 -8.72
N PHE A 116 7.75 -9.53 -8.11
CA PHE A 116 6.55 -8.84 -8.59
C PHE A 116 6.90 -7.44 -9.12
N PRO A 117 6.57 -7.12 -10.38
CA PRO A 117 6.65 -5.76 -10.89
C PRO A 117 5.60 -4.87 -10.23
N LEU A 118 5.79 -3.56 -10.37
CA LEU A 118 5.01 -2.55 -9.65
C LEU A 118 3.48 -2.68 -9.83
N LYS A 119 3.03 -3.09 -11.03
CA LYS A 119 1.62 -3.35 -11.34
C LYS A 119 1.04 -4.49 -10.49
N LEU A 120 1.78 -5.60 -10.36
CA LEU A 120 1.36 -6.73 -9.54
C LEU A 120 1.46 -6.42 -8.05
N GLN A 121 2.51 -5.69 -7.63
CA GLN A 121 2.62 -5.20 -6.26
C GLN A 121 1.38 -4.38 -5.86
N PHE A 122 0.96 -3.43 -6.71
CA PHE A 122 -0.27 -2.65 -6.49
C PHE A 122 -1.52 -3.52 -6.42
N SER A 123 -1.65 -4.49 -7.33
CA SER A 123 -2.83 -5.36 -7.40
C SER A 123 -2.95 -6.25 -6.16
N ILE A 124 -1.85 -6.88 -5.74
CA ILE A 124 -1.78 -7.72 -4.54
C ILE A 124 -2.05 -6.85 -3.30
N LEU A 125 -1.37 -5.71 -3.19
CA LEU A 125 -1.57 -4.74 -2.10
C LEU A 125 -3.05 -4.38 -1.94
N LEU A 126 -3.72 -4.02 -3.04
CA LEU A 126 -5.12 -3.62 -3.01
C LEU A 126 -6.05 -4.77 -2.61
N ILE A 127 -5.77 -6.01 -3.02
CA ILE A 127 -6.53 -7.19 -2.57
C ILE A 127 -6.37 -7.38 -1.07
N ILE A 128 -5.14 -7.31 -0.56
CA ILE A 128 -4.85 -7.48 0.87
C ILE A 128 -5.52 -6.40 1.72
N LEU A 129 -5.36 -5.14 1.31
CA LEU A 129 -5.95 -4.00 2.03
C LEU A 129 -7.47 -4.08 2.08
N GLN A 130 -8.12 -4.44 0.97
CA GLN A 130 -9.57 -4.66 0.95
C GLN A 130 -9.99 -5.83 1.83
N PHE A 131 -9.33 -6.99 1.70
CA PHE A 131 -9.64 -8.16 2.50
C PHE A 131 -9.54 -7.86 3.99
N VAL A 132 -8.41 -7.32 4.44
CA VAL A 132 -8.18 -7.00 5.86
C VAL A 132 -9.19 -5.96 6.34
N SER A 133 -9.51 -4.95 5.53
CA SER A 133 -10.44 -3.90 5.91
C SER A 133 -11.88 -4.40 6.04
N PHE A 134 -12.39 -5.10 5.02
CA PHE A 134 -13.77 -5.60 5.04
C PHE A 134 -13.98 -6.71 6.07
N VAL A 135 -13.01 -7.61 6.25
CA VAL A 135 -13.07 -8.59 7.34
C VAL A 135 -13.04 -7.88 8.69
N SER A 136 -12.21 -6.84 8.86
CA SER A 136 -12.17 -6.08 10.11
C SER A 136 -13.47 -5.33 10.41
N ILE A 137 -14.13 -4.78 9.38
CA ILE A 137 -15.46 -4.17 9.49
C ILE A 137 -16.50 -5.22 9.86
N PHE A 138 -16.49 -6.38 9.20
CA PHE A 138 -17.36 -7.50 9.53
C PHE A 138 -17.21 -7.89 11.00
N TYR A 139 -15.99 -8.03 11.51
CA TYR A 139 -15.76 -8.34 12.93
C TYR A 139 -16.24 -7.22 13.86
N ALA A 140 -16.10 -5.95 13.49
CA ALA A 140 -16.58 -4.84 14.30
C ALA A 140 -18.10 -4.82 14.46
N ILE A 141 -18.83 -5.32 13.45
CA ILE A 141 -20.31 -5.36 13.44
C ILE A 141 -20.82 -6.70 13.98
N ALA A 142 -20.39 -7.81 13.39
CA ALA A 142 -20.93 -9.15 13.63
C ALA A 142 -20.34 -9.83 14.88
N VAL A 143 -19.12 -9.45 15.31
CA VAL A 143 -18.47 -10.03 16.50
C VAL A 143 -17.86 -8.92 17.37
N PRO A 144 -18.68 -8.05 18.01
CA PRO A 144 -18.20 -6.88 18.75
C PRO A 144 -17.21 -7.22 19.88
N SER A 145 -17.31 -8.41 20.48
CA SER A 145 -16.37 -8.90 21.51
C SER A 145 -14.92 -8.92 21.02
N ILE A 146 -14.69 -9.16 19.72
CA ILE A 146 -13.37 -9.16 19.09
C ILE A 146 -13.12 -7.82 18.40
N GLY A 147 -14.09 -7.34 17.63
CA GLY A 147 -13.95 -6.20 16.72
C GLY A 147 -14.06 -4.82 17.38
N GLN A 148 -14.52 -4.73 18.62
CA GLN A 148 -14.61 -3.48 19.38
C GLN A 148 -13.78 -3.55 20.67
N HIS A 149 -13.41 -2.39 21.20
CA HIS A 149 -12.78 -2.27 22.51
C HIS A 149 -13.79 -2.52 23.63
N SER A 150 -13.40 -3.32 24.62
CA SER A 150 -14.28 -3.68 25.73
C SER A 150 -14.55 -2.50 26.66
N ALA A 151 -15.61 -2.61 27.46
CA ALA A 151 -16.02 -1.60 28.42
C ALA A 151 -14.94 -1.25 29.47
N MET A 152 -13.98 -2.17 29.70
CA MET A 152 -12.89 -2.02 30.65
C MET A 152 -11.68 -1.25 30.08
N THR A 153 -11.70 -0.89 28.80
CA THR A 153 -10.63 -0.09 28.19
C THR A 153 -10.97 1.41 28.26
N PRO A 154 -9.99 2.31 28.11
CA PRO A 154 -10.25 3.75 28.01
C PRO A 154 -11.06 4.18 26.77
N TRP A 155 -11.43 3.24 25.89
CA TRP A 155 -12.06 3.50 24.58
C TRP A 155 -13.28 2.60 24.32
N PRO A 156 -14.25 2.51 25.24
CA PRO A 156 -15.35 1.56 25.12
C PRO A 156 -16.12 1.74 23.81
N GLY A 157 -16.41 0.63 23.11
CA GLY A 157 -17.16 0.61 21.85
C GLY A 157 -16.39 1.12 20.62
N SER A 158 -15.15 1.61 20.76
CA SER A 158 -14.33 2.03 19.62
C SER A 158 -13.96 0.84 18.72
N TRP A 159 -14.12 0.98 17.41
CA TRP A 159 -13.82 -0.11 16.47
C TRP A 159 -12.31 -0.35 16.37
N LYS A 160 -11.91 -1.62 16.48
CA LYS A 160 -10.54 -2.10 16.26
C LYS A 160 -10.43 -3.26 15.26
N GLY A 161 -11.55 -3.90 14.90
CA GLY A 161 -11.57 -5.05 14.01
C GLY A 161 -10.55 -6.13 14.41
N LEU A 162 -9.80 -6.64 13.42
CA LEU A 162 -8.73 -7.60 13.64
C LEU A 162 -7.39 -6.98 14.09
N PHE A 163 -7.38 -5.69 14.45
CA PHE A 163 -6.19 -5.02 14.99
C PHE A 163 -6.21 -4.97 16.51
N VAL A 164 -5.04 -4.74 17.12
CA VAL A 164 -4.93 -4.61 18.59
C VAL A 164 -5.55 -3.29 19.06
N HIS A 165 -5.32 -2.20 18.33
CA HIS A 165 -5.78 -0.85 18.70
C HIS A 165 -6.63 -0.21 17.60
N LYS A 166 -7.50 0.72 18.02
CA LYS A 166 -8.39 1.48 17.14
C LYS A 166 -7.64 2.35 16.12
N ASN A 167 -6.45 2.81 16.48
CA ASN A 167 -5.61 3.65 15.63
C ASN A 167 -5.11 2.85 14.43
N ALA A 168 -4.63 1.63 14.64
CA ALA A 168 -4.23 0.73 13.54
C ALA A 168 -5.41 0.45 12.60
N PHE A 169 -6.59 0.15 13.14
CA PHE A 169 -7.80 -0.05 12.35
C PHE A 169 -8.13 1.15 11.46
N GLY A 170 -8.22 2.36 12.04
CA GLY A 170 -8.48 3.58 11.28
C GLY A 170 -7.42 3.83 10.20
N SER A 171 -6.15 3.60 10.51
CA SER A 171 -5.02 3.75 9.58
C SER A 171 -5.16 2.84 8.36
N PHE A 172 -5.53 1.57 8.57
CA PHE A 172 -5.73 0.62 7.48
C PHE A 172 -6.97 0.95 6.65
N MET A 173 -8.08 1.41 7.25
CA MET A 173 -9.25 1.87 6.48
C MET A 173 -8.87 3.01 5.54
N THR A 174 -8.08 3.96 6.04
CA THR A 174 -7.61 5.13 5.31
C THR A 174 -6.66 4.79 4.17
N LEU A 175 -5.66 3.95 4.45
CA LEU A 175 -4.76 3.49 3.40
C LEU A 175 -5.55 2.77 2.30
N THR A 176 -6.49 1.89 2.69
CA THR A 176 -7.35 1.16 1.74
C THR A 176 -8.22 2.12 0.93
N ALA A 177 -8.85 3.11 1.58
CA ALA A 177 -9.66 4.13 0.93
C ALA A 177 -8.85 4.92 -0.10
N GLY A 178 -7.64 5.35 0.25
CA GLY A 178 -6.73 6.06 -0.67
C GLY A 178 -6.33 5.22 -1.87
N MET A 179 -6.01 3.93 -1.67
CA MET A 179 -5.63 3.02 -2.75
C MET A 179 -6.80 2.69 -3.68
N ILE A 180 -8.01 2.50 -3.14
CA ILE A 180 -9.24 2.33 -3.93
C ILE A 180 -9.54 3.61 -4.71
N PHE A 181 -9.43 4.78 -4.07
CA PHE A 181 -9.62 6.07 -4.73
C PHE A 181 -8.68 6.24 -5.94
N ILE A 182 -7.39 5.91 -5.79
CA ILE A 182 -6.43 5.91 -6.90
C ILE A 182 -6.90 4.98 -8.03
N LYS A 183 -7.32 3.74 -7.72
CA LYS A 183 -7.83 2.82 -8.75
C LYS A 183 -9.05 3.38 -9.48
N ILE A 184 -10.02 3.91 -8.75
CA ILE A 184 -11.25 4.51 -9.32
C ILE A 184 -10.91 5.72 -10.20
N TRP A 185 -9.96 6.56 -9.76
CA TRP A 185 -9.58 7.77 -10.47
C TRP A 185 -9.11 7.51 -11.91
N PHE A 186 -8.33 6.44 -12.10
CA PHE A 186 -7.81 6.03 -13.41
C PHE A 186 -8.77 5.13 -14.21
N THR A 187 -9.93 4.79 -13.66
CA THR A 187 -10.94 3.98 -14.36
C THR A 187 -11.79 4.88 -15.25
N GLN A 188 -12.02 4.47 -16.52
CA GLN A 188 -12.78 5.25 -17.49
C GLN A 188 -14.30 5.23 -17.23
N HIS A 189 -14.83 4.13 -16.69
CA HIS A 189 -16.26 3.97 -16.39
C HIS A 189 -16.52 4.18 -14.89
N LYS A 190 -17.13 5.32 -14.54
CA LYS A 190 -17.40 5.72 -13.14
C LYS A 190 -18.87 5.57 -12.79
N GLN A 191 -19.35 4.32 -12.70
CA GLN A 191 -20.69 4.09 -12.15
C GLN A 191 -20.71 4.41 -10.65
N PRO A 192 -21.78 5.03 -10.10
CA PRO A 192 -21.83 5.44 -8.69
C PRO A 192 -21.52 4.31 -7.70
N ILE A 193 -21.89 3.07 -8.04
CA ILE A 193 -21.66 1.88 -7.21
C ILE A 193 -20.17 1.63 -6.90
N ILE A 194 -19.25 2.10 -7.75
CA ILE A 194 -17.82 1.94 -7.54
C ILE A 194 -17.32 2.72 -6.30
N PHE A 195 -18.08 3.72 -5.84
CA PHE A 195 -17.76 4.53 -4.65
C PHE A 195 -18.30 3.94 -3.34
N VAL A 196 -19.18 2.93 -3.39
CA VAL A 196 -19.75 2.29 -2.19
C VAL A 196 -18.66 1.75 -1.23
N PRO A 197 -17.62 1.03 -1.71
CA PRO A 197 -16.55 0.57 -0.84
C PRO A 197 -15.78 1.72 -0.17
N LEU A 198 -15.62 2.84 -0.89
CA LEU A 198 -14.93 4.03 -0.37
C LEU A 198 -15.74 4.66 0.77
N LEU A 199 -17.05 4.84 0.58
CA LEU A 199 -17.94 5.37 1.59
C LEU A 199 -17.95 4.49 2.85
N LEU A 200 -18.03 3.17 2.68
CA LEU A 200 -17.99 2.21 3.78
C LEU A 200 -16.70 2.33 4.60
N LEU A 201 -15.54 2.48 3.95
CA LEU A 201 -14.24 2.64 4.62
C LEU A 201 -14.14 3.96 5.38
N ILE A 202 -14.68 5.05 4.83
CA ILE A 202 -14.71 6.36 5.51
C ILE A 202 -15.59 6.26 6.76
N ILE A 203 -16.77 5.67 6.65
CA ILE A 203 -17.68 5.46 7.79
C ILE A 203 -17.00 4.58 8.85
N ALA A 204 -16.39 3.47 8.46
CA ALA A 204 -15.66 2.60 9.38
C ALA A 204 -14.52 3.33 10.09
N ALA A 205 -13.75 4.16 9.37
CA ALA A 205 -12.69 4.97 9.97
C ALA A 205 -13.25 5.93 11.03
N LEU A 206 -14.44 6.52 10.83
CA LEU A 206 -15.11 7.37 11.82
C LEU A 206 -15.48 6.60 13.09
N PHE A 207 -16.03 5.39 12.95
CA PHE A 207 -16.35 4.50 14.08
C PHE A 207 -15.13 3.98 14.85
N SER A 208 -13.91 4.13 14.30
CA SER A 208 -12.69 3.86 15.08
C SER A 208 -12.56 4.76 16.30
N GLY A 209 -13.15 5.97 16.30
CA GLY A 209 -12.99 6.93 17.40
C GLY A 209 -11.53 7.40 17.59
N SER A 210 -10.67 7.19 16.58
CA SER A 210 -9.29 7.66 16.57
C SER A 210 -9.22 9.05 15.94
N LYS A 211 -9.31 10.10 16.76
CA LYS A 211 -9.27 11.50 16.30
C LYS A 211 -7.98 11.82 15.50
N GLY A 212 -6.83 11.34 15.98
CA GLY A 212 -5.55 11.52 15.32
C GLY A 212 -5.47 10.79 13.97
N ALA A 213 -5.91 9.53 13.91
CA ALA A 213 -5.96 8.81 12.65
C ALA A 213 -6.92 9.50 11.67
N LEU A 214 -8.10 9.94 12.12
CA LEU A 214 -9.09 10.63 11.27
C LEU A 214 -8.56 11.91 10.64
N ILE A 215 -7.90 12.79 11.40
CA ILE A 215 -7.30 14.02 10.87
C ILE A 215 -6.23 13.70 9.83
N LEU A 216 -5.31 12.78 10.15
CA LEU A 216 -4.29 12.33 9.19
C LEU A 216 -4.92 11.70 7.96
N SER A 217 -6.05 11.03 8.12
CA SER A 217 -6.77 10.39 7.01
C SER A 217 -7.39 11.40 6.06
N GLN A 218 -7.96 12.48 6.60
CA GLN A 218 -8.48 13.58 5.80
C GLN A 218 -7.36 14.28 5.03
N VAL A 219 -6.26 14.61 5.71
CA VAL A 219 -5.08 15.23 5.08
C VAL A 219 -4.49 14.29 4.02
N PHE A 220 -4.43 12.98 4.28
CA PHE A 220 -3.97 11.98 3.32
C PHE A 220 -4.86 11.91 2.07
N CYS A 221 -6.18 11.87 2.26
CA CYS A 221 -7.14 11.89 1.15
C CYS A 221 -7.03 13.18 0.33
N ILE A 222 -6.89 14.33 0.99
CA ILE A 222 -6.67 15.63 0.34
C ILE A 222 -5.36 15.63 -0.46
N LEU A 223 -4.28 15.08 0.10
CA LEU A 223 -2.99 14.97 -0.57
C LEU A 223 -3.06 14.07 -1.81
N ILE A 224 -3.67 12.88 -1.68
CA ILE A 224 -3.87 11.99 -2.84
C ILE A 224 -4.73 12.65 -3.90
N PHE A 225 -5.86 13.23 -3.51
CA PHE A 225 -6.76 13.92 -4.43
C PHE A 225 -6.02 15.04 -5.17
N SER A 226 -5.21 15.82 -4.45
CA SER A 226 -4.35 16.85 -5.03
C SER A 226 -3.35 16.25 -6.02
N TYR A 227 -2.66 15.17 -5.67
CA TYR A 227 -1.74 14.48 -6.59
C TYR A 227 -2.44 13.98 -7.86
N THR A 228 -3.71 13.58 -7.77
CA THR A 228 -4.49 13.09 -8.91
C THR A 228 -5.02 14.20 -9.82
N LEU A 229 -5.37 15.36 -9.25
CA LEU A 229 -5.84 16.54 -9.98
C LEU A 229 -4.71 17.32 -10.64
N ILE A 230 -3.59 17.45 -9.92
CA ILE A 230 -2.42 18.15 -10.38
C ILE A 230 -1.77 17.23 -11.43
N ARG A 231 -2.19 17.33 -12.70
CA ARG A 231 -1.45 16.76 -13.84
C ARG A 231 -0.13 17.51 -14.12
N TRP A 232 0.49 18.07 -13.07
CA TRP A 232 1.75 18.82 -13.04
C TRP A 232 2.03 19.65 -14.30
N ARG A 233 1.04 20.42 -14.77
CA ARG A 233 1.17 21.27 -15.96
C ARG A 233 1.90 22.58 -15.63
N GLY A 234 3.22 22.50 -15.42
CA GLY A 234 4.11 23.65 -15.25
C GLY A 234 4.01 24.37 -13.90
N LYS A 235 4.39 25.66 -13.87
CA LYS A 235 4.53 26.50 -12.65
C LYS A 235 3.30 26.52 -11.73
N ARG A 236 2.09 26.34 -12.28
CA ARG A 236 0.81 26.33 -11.52
C ARG A 236 0.67 25.12 -10.59
N GLY A 237 1.22 23.97 -10.96
CA GLY A 237 1.21 22.77 -10.10
C GLY A 237 2.13 22.93 -8.88
N LEU A 238 3.25 23.64 -9.05
CA LEU A 238 4.18 23.93 -7.96
C LEU A 238 3.56 24.87 -6.92
N ILE A 239 2.85 25.91 -7.38
CA ILE A 239 2.13 26.86 -6.53
C ILE A 239 1.03 26.14 -5.73
N PHE A 240 0.29 25.22 -6.35
CA PHE A 240 -0.73 24.45 -5.66
C PHE A 240 -0.15 23.50 -4.61
N ILE A 241 0.95 22.82 -4.89
CA ILE A 241 1.66 21.98 -3.91
C ILE A 241 2.16 22.84 -2.75
N TYR A 242 2.72 24.01 -3.06
CA TYR A 242 3.16 24.96 -2.03
C TYR A 242 1.99 25.40 -1.14
N ILE A 243 0.87 25.82 -1.72
CA ILE A 243 -0.35 26.18 -0.96
C ILE A 243 -0.82 24.99 -0.14
N LEU A 244 -0.92 23.80 -0.72
CA LEU A 244 -1.37 22.59 -0.05
C LEU A 244 -0.49 22.23 1.15
N VAL A 245 0.83 22.29 0.99
CA VAL A 245 1.81 22.04 2.05
C VAL A 245 1.71 23.12 3.12
N VAL A 246 1.65 24.39 2.75
CA VAL A 246 1.50 25.51 3.68
C VAL A 246 0.19 25.41 4.46
N THR A 247 -0.95 25.16 3.80
CA THR A 247 -2.24 24.99 4.45
C THR A 247 -2.26 23.75 5.33
N SER A 248 -1.64 22.64 4.92
CA SER A 248 -1.55 21.43 5.74
C SER A 248 -0.72 21.67 7.00
N ILE A 249 0.43 22.36 6.87
CA ILE A 249 1.27 22.76 8.00
C ILE A 249 0.51 23.72 8.91
N LEU A 250 -0.21 24.69 8.35
CA LEU A 250 -1.00 25.65 9.11
C LEU A 250 -2.13 24.97 9.90
N VAL A 251 -2.86 24.06 9.26
CA VAL A 251 -3.93 23.27 9.87
C VAL A 251 -3.36 22.37 10.97
N ILE A 252 -2.25 21.69 10.71
CA ILE A 252 -1.56 20.87 11.73
C ILE A 252 -1.12 21.76 12.90
N GLY A 253 -0.50 22.92 12.63
CA GLY A 253 -0.05 23.88 13.64
C GLY A 253 -1.20 24.39 14.50
N ILE A 254 -2.29 24.84 13.88
CA ILE A 254 -3.51 25.30 14.57
C ILE A 254 -4.09 24.17 15.41
N LEU A 255 -4.25 22.97 14.84
CA LEU A 255 -4.78 21.82 15.57
C LEU A 255 -3.91 21.45 16.77
N THR A 256 -2.58 21.50 16.65
CA THR A 256 -1.68 21.26 17.80
C THR A 256 -1.77 22.35 18.86
N ALA A 257 -1.93 23.62 18.46
CA ALA A 257 -2.00 24.74 19.40
C ALA A 257 -3.32 24.77 20.19
N ILE A 258 -4.45 24.45 19.54
CA ILE A 258 -5.77 24.46 20.19
C ILE A 258 -6.11 23.13 20.89
N TRP A 259 -5.30 22.08 20.71
CA TRP A 259 -5.61 20.74 21.21
C TRP A 259 -5.77 20.69 22.73
N ASN A 260 -4.78 21.19 23.48
CA ASN A 260 -4.81 21.17 24.94
C ASN A 260 -6.00 21.95 25.53
N PRO A 261 -6.25 23.22 25.16
CA PRO A 261 -7.40 23.96 25.70
C PRO A 261 -8.75 23.34 25.27
N LEU A 262 -8.86 22.81 24.05
CA LEU A 262 -10.08 22.15 23.58
C LEU A 262 -10.36 20.84 24.34
N MET A 263 -9.34 20.05 24.65
CA MET A 263 -9.52 18.79 25.39
C MET A 263 -9.92 19.05 26.85
N LEU A 264 -9.28 20.04 27.49
CA LEU A 264 -9.66 20.49 28.83
C LEU A 264 -11.10 21.02 28.86
N ALA A 265 -11.53 21.77 27.85
CA ALA A 265 -12.90 22.28 27.74
C ALA A 265 -13.96 21.18 27.56
N ILE A 266 -13.60 20.01 27.02
CA ILE A 266 -14.51 18.87 26.80
C ILE A 266 -14.43 17.87 27.98
N GLY A 267 -13.69 18.20 29.05
CA GLY A 267 -13.54 17.34 30.22
C GLY A 267 -12.83 16.02 29.92
N LYS A 268 -12.00 15.99 28.86
CA LYS A 268 -11.21 14.81 28.49
C LYS A 268 -9.75 15.07 28.76
N ASP A 269 -9.09 14.07 29.34
CA ASP A 269 -7.65 14.13 29.53
C ASP A 269 -6.95 14.32 28.17
N PRO A 270 -6.12 15.36 28.02
CA PRO A 270 -5.38 15.59 26.79
C PRO A 270 -4.38 14.45 26.61
N THR A 271 -4.77 13.42 25.88
CA THR A 271 -3.91 12.31 25.43
C THR A 271 -2.61 12.76 24.74
N MET A 272 -2.52 14.01 24.29
CA MET A 272 -1.28 14.61 23.80
C MET A 272 -0.32 15.03 24.93
N SER A 273 -0.81 15.42 26.10
CA SER A 273 0.04 15.74 27.27
C SER A 273 0.82 14.51 27.77
N ALA A 274 0.19 13.34 27.75
CA ALA A 274 0.89 12.08 28.04
C ALA A 274 2.01 11.80 27.01
N ARG A 275 1.77 12.04 25.72
CA ARG A 275 2.78 11.86 24.65
C ARG A 275 3.94 12.85 24.78
N THR A 276 3.69 14.10 25.15
CA THR A 276 4.76 15.10 25.31
C THR A 276 5.73 14.73 26.43
N GLU A 277 5.23 14.20 27.56
CA GLU A 277 6.08 13.73 28.66
C GLU A 277 6.86 12.46 28.27
N ILE A 278 6.24 11.51 27.57
CA ILE A 278 6.94 10.35 26.99
C ILE A 278 8.11 10.82 26.11
N TRP A 279 7.87 11.77 25.21
CA TRP A 279 8.91 12.26 24.29
C TRP A 279 10.00 13.06 25.00
N LYS A 280 9.65 13.81 26.04
CA LYS A 280 10.64 14.51 26.88
C LYS A 280 11.56 13.51 27.56
N TYR A 281 11.01 12.44 28.14
CA TYR A 281 11.81 11.37 28.74
C TYR A 281 12.68 10.65 27.70
N ILE A 282 12.12 10.30 26.54
CA ILE A 282 12.88 9.67 25.44
C ILE A 282 14.05 10.55 24.99
N ARG A 283 13.84 11.87 24.79
CA ARG A 283 14.93 12.79 24.43
C ARG A 283 16.01 12.87 25.50
N LEU A 284 15.61 12.86 26.78
CA LEU A 284 16.56 12.81 27.89
C LEU A 284 17.41 11.55 27.83
N GLN A 285 16.81 10.37 27.66
CA GLN A 285 17.58 9.13 27.51
C GLN A 285 18.45 9.16 26.25
N LEU A 286 17.92 9.56 25.09
CA LEU A 286 18.69 9.63 23.84
C LEU A 286 19.92 10.54 23.94
N SER A 287 19.95 11.51 24.85
CA SER A 287 21.15 12.33 25.07
C SER A 287 22.36 11.52 25.54
N SER A 288 22.16 10.36 26.18
CA SER A 288 23.25 9.46 26.61
C SER A 288 23.73 8.51 25.52
N SER A 289 22.94 8.27 24.46
CA SER A 289 23.35 7.48 23.29
C SER A 289 22.77 8.07 21.99
N PRO A 290 23.17 9.30 21.61
CA PRO A 290 22.52 10.05 20.55
C PRO A 290 22.83 9.49 19.15
N ILE A 291 24.02 8.91 18.96
CA ILE A 291 24.48 8.48 17.63
C ILE A 291 23.89 7.12 17.25
N LEU A 292 24.04 6.11 18.11
CA LEU A 292 23.69 4.72 17.81
C LEU A 292 22.43 4.21 18.52
N GLY A 293 21.87 4.98 19.46
CA GLY A 293 20.71 4.55 20.24
C GLY A 293 21.04 3.43 21.21
N PHE A 294 20.02 2.66 21.59
CA PHE A 294 20.11 1.64 22.66
C PHE A 294 20.06 0.21 22.14
N GLY A 295 19.95 0.02 20.83
CA GLY A 295 19.78 -1.28 20.22
C GLY A 295 18.33 -1.66 20.04
N ARG A 296 18.05 -2.36 18.94
CA ARG A 296 16.70 -2.71 18.53
C ARG A 296 15.91 -3.41 19.62
N GLY A 297 14.74 -2.88 19.95
CA GLY A 297 13.80 -3.53 20.87
C GLY A 297 14.30 -3.65 22.32
N ALA A 298 15.39 -2.97 22.68
CA ALA A 298 15.95 -3.03 24.03
C ALA A 298 15.31 -2.02 24.98
N PHE A 299 14.84 -0.87 24.48
CA PHE A 299 14.39 0.24 25.32
C PHE A 299 13.17 -0.14 26.18
N TRP A 300 12.11 -0.65 25.55
CA TRP A 300 10.81 -0.96 26.17
C TRP A 300 10.76 -2.23 27.02
N ILE A 301 11.93 -2.82 27.33
CA ILE A 301 12.05 -4.02 28.17
C ILE A 301 13.13 -3.86 29.24
N THR A 302 13.93 -2.80 29.17
CA THR A 302 15.04 -2.58 30.11
C THR A 302 14.50 -1.93 31.38
N PRO A 303 14.62 -2.56 32.57
CA PRO A 303 13.97 -2.09 33.80
C PRO A 303 14.27 -0.63 34.16
N ARG A 304 15.51 -0.17 33.94
CA ARG A 304 15.92 1.23 34.19
C ARG A 304 15.11 2.23 33.35
N PHE A 305 14.80 1.90 32.09
CA PHE A 305 14.03 2.81 31.25
C PHE A 305 12.55 2.78 31.61
N LEU A 306 12.03 1.60 31.95
CA LEU A 306 10.63 1.41 32.37
C LEU A 306 10.32 2.13 33.70
N SER A 307 11.23 2.08 34.66
CA SER A 307 11.04 2.79 35.93
C SER A 307 11.06 4.30 35.75
N GLY A 308 11.97 4.83 34.93
CA GLY A 308 12.03 6.27 34.69
C GLY A 308 10.84 6.80 33.87
N ILE A 309 10.31 6.03 32.92
CA ILE A 309 9.10 6.47 32.19
C ILE A 309 7.87 6.43 33.11
N TRP A 310 7.72 5.39 33.94
CA TRP A 310 6.66 5.33 34.94
C TRP A 310 6.69 6.55 35.88
N GLN A 311 7.86 6.95 36.36
CA GLN A 311 8.01 8.14 37.19
C GLN A 311 7.64 9.43 36.46
N ALA A 312 7.88 9.51 35.15
CA ALA A 312 7.57 10.69 34.34
C ALA A 312 6.08 10.77 33.94
N THR A 313 5.42 9.64 33.68
CA THR A 313 4.10 9.61 33.03
C THR A 313 3.01 8.93 33.85
N GLY A 314 3.35 8.24 34.95
CA GLY A 314 2.40 7.44 35.73
C GLY A 314 1.89 6.19 35.02
N ASP A 315 2.44 5.86 33.86
CA ASP A 315 2.10 4.69 33.04
C ASP A 315 3.34 4.20 32.27
N VAL A 316 3.39 2.92 31.92
CA VAL A 316 4.44 2.34 31.06
C VAL A 316 3.85 2.04 29.69
N PRO A 317 3.98 2.96 28.72
CA PRO A 317 3.46 2.72 27.39
C PRO A 317 4.25 1.61 26.71
N ALA A 318 3.58 0.85 25.84
CA ALA A 318 4.24 -0.20 25.06
C ALA A 318 5.20 0.37 23.99
N ASN A 319 5.08 1.68 23.68
CA ASN A 319 5.77 2.35 22.58
C ASN A 319 5.78 3.88 22.72
N ALA A 320 6.59 4.53 21.91
CA ALA A 320 6.77 6.00 21.90
C ALA A 320 5.55 6.75 21.32
N HIS A 321 4.58 6.06 20.75
CA HIS A 321 3.50 6.62 19.93
C HIS A 321 4.01 7.54 18.81
N ASN A 322 5.22 7.23 18.30
CA ASN A 322 5.91 7.97 17.26
C ASN A 322 7.04 7.09 16.69
N GLY A 323 6.90 6.68 15.42
CA GLY A 323 7.85 5.79 14.76
C GLY A 323 9.25 6.37 14.58
N PHE A 324 9.41 7.70 14.59
CA PHE A 324 10.74 8.33 14.50
C PHE A 324 11.48 8.26 15.83
N TYR A 325 10.77 8.43 16.95
CA TYR A 325 11.37 8.21 18.27
C TYR A 325 11.71 6.74 18.49
N GLU A 326 10.88 5.80 18.05
CA GLU A 326 11.25 4.37 18.07
C GLU A 326 12.52 4.10 17.28
N LEU A 327 12.62 4.65 16.06
CA LEU A 327 13.80 4.44 15.23
C LEU A 327 15.05 5.06 15.86
N ALA A 328 14.93 6.25 16.45
CA ALA A 328 16.02 6.87 17.20
C ALA A 328 16.42 6.06 18.44
N LEU A 329 15.47 5.46 19.15
CA LEU A 329 15.77 4.57 20.27
C LEU A 329 16.50 3.30 19.80
N ASP A 330 16.10 2.72 18.68
CA ASP A 330 16.70 1.49 18.15
C ASP A 330 18.12 1.71 17.60
N ILE A 331 18.34 2.76 16.80
CA ILE A 331 19.58 2.98 16.02
C ILE A 331 20.13 4.42 16.04
N GLY A 332 19.62 5.25 16.95
CA GLY A 332 20.10 6.62 17.17
C GLY A 332 19.68 7.63 16.11
N TYR A 333 20.07 8.89 16.32
CA TYR A 333 19.81 9.97 15.37
C TYR A 333 20.54 9.77 14.05
N LEU A 334 21.66 9.04 14.04
CA LEU A 334 22.35 8.68 12.80
C LEU A 334 21.45 7.79 11.92
N GLY A 335 20.90 6.73 12.50
CA GLY A 335 19.99 5.83 11.79
C GLY A 335 18.71 6.54 11.33
N LEU A 336 18.17 7.44 12.17
CA LEU A 336 17.03 8.28 11.81
C LEU A 336 17.34 9.23 10.64
N LEU A 337 18.53 9.85 10.61
CA LEU A 337 18.97 10.72 9.53
C LEU A 337 19.11 9.95 8.21
N VAL A 338 19.69 8.75 8.24
CA VAL A 338 19.79 7.88 7.06
C VAL A 338 18.40 7.46 6.59
N PHE A 339 17.47 7.18 7.51
CA PHE A 339 16.07 6.92 7.17
C PHE A 339 15.41 8.11 6.47
N PHE A 340 15.56 9.33 6.98
CA PHE A 340 15.01 10.52 6.31
C PHE A 340 15.63 10.75 4.93
N ALA A 341 16.95 10.58 4.80
CA ALA A 341 17.61 10.64 3.50
C ALA A 341 17.02 9.59 2.52
N SER A 342 16.84 8.35 2.99
CA SER A 342 16.17 7.28 2.24
C SER A 342 14.75 7.67 1.83
N PHE A 343 13.97 8.18 2.78
CA PHE A 343 12.59 8.58 2.58
C PHE A 343 12.45 9.66 1.52
N PHE A 344 13.24 10.75 1.62
CA PHE A 344 13.17 11.85 0.66
C PHE A 344 13.67 11.45 -0.74
N VAL A 345 14.69 10.58 -0.83
CA VAL A 345 15.11 10.01 -2.12
C VAL A 345 13.98 9.19 -2.74
N ASN A 346 13.33 8.33 -1.97
CA ASN A 346 12.20 7.51 -2.43
C ASN A 346 10.99 8.36 -2.82
N VAL A 347 10.68 9.42 -2.07
CA VAL A 347 9.64 10.40 -2.42
C VAL A 347 9.99 11.08 -3.74
N GLY A 348 11.24 11.52 -3.95
CA GLY A 348 11.68 12.11 -5.20
C GLY A 348 11.53 11.15 -6.41
N LYS A 349 11.88 9.87 -6.24
CA LYS A 349 11.66 8.83 -7.27
C LYS A 349 10.17 8.59 -7.53
N ALA A 350 9.38 8.44 -6.47
CA ALA A 350 7.94 8.21 -6.56
C ALA A 350 7.18 9.41 -7.17
N LEU A 351 7.60 10.65 -6.88
CA LEU A 351 7.07 11.86 -7.50
C LEU A 351 7.35 11.88 -9.00
N LYS A 352 8.58 11.55 -9.43
CA LYS A 352 8.92 11.45 -10.86
C LYS A 352 8.06 10.40 -11.58
N LEU A 353 7.76 9.29 -10.91
CA LEU A 353 6.90 8.24 -11.43
C LEU A 353 5.42 8.68 -11.51
N ALA A 354 4.91 9.26 -10.42
CA ALA A 354 3.55 9.79 -10.33
C ALA A 354 3.30 10.94 -11.32
N TYR A 355 4.30 11.80 -11.56
CA TYR A 355 4.24 12.88 -12.55
C TYR A 355 3.91 12.34 -13.96
N LYS A 356 4.44 11.17 -14.32
CA LYS A 356 4.23 10.52 -15.62
C LYS A 356 3.09 9.49 -15.57
N ALA A 357 2.29 9.47 -14.50
CA ALA A 357 1.32 8.41 -14.28
C ALA A 357 0.20 8.43 -15.33
N LYS A 358 0.16 7.36 -16.14
CA LYS A 358 -0.99 7.03 -17.00
C LYS A 358 -1.84 5.90 -16.41
N LYS A 359 -1.34 5.22 -15.38
CA LYS A 359 -1.92 4.03 -14.76
C LYS A 359 -1.84 4.15 -13.22
N PRO A 360 -2.77 3.55 -12.47
CA PRO A 360 -2.84 3.69 -11.02
C PRO A 360 -1.61 3.13 -10.29
N GLU A 361 -0.95 2.11 -10.85
CA GLU A 361 0.25 1.50 -10.26
C GLU A 361 1.45 2.46 -10.17
N TYR A 362 1.43 3.59 -10.87
CA TYR A 362 2.50 4.60 -10.78
C TYR A 362 2.28 5.61 -9.67
N MET A 363 1.07 5.67 -9.08
CA MET A 363 0.75 6.60 -7.98
C MET A 363 0.85 5.97 -6.60
N TRP A 364 0.64 4.65 -6.47
CA TRP A 364 0.60 4.00 -5.17
C TRP A 364 1.88 4.16 -4.34
N PRO A 365 3.12 4.20 -4.89
CA PRO A 365 4.31 4.35 -4.05
C PRO A 365 4.35 5.72 -3.37
N LEU A 366 3.95 6.78 -4.08
CA LEU A 366 3.89 8.13 -3.53
C LEU A 366 2.80 8.22 -2.45
N ALA A 367 1.63 7.65 -2.72
CA ALA A 367 0.55 7.58 -1.73
C ALA A 367 1.02 6.81 -0.50
N PHE A 368 1.64 5.64 -0.66
CA PHE A 368 2.12 4.84 0.45
C PHE A 368 3.21 5.55 1.28
N LEU A 369 4.17 6.23 0.65
CA LEU A 369 5.18 7.02 1.36
C LEU A 369 4.56 8.19 2.15
N THR A 370 3.57 8.87 1.56
CA THR A 370 2.80 9.92 2.23
C THR A 370 2.06 9.37 3.44
N PHE A 371 1.43 8.20 3.30
CA PHE A 371 0.79 7.50 4.41
C PHE A 371 1.78 7.14 5.52
N ILE A 372 2.97 6.59 5.19
CA ILE A 372 3.97 6.19 6.18
C ILE A 372 4.41 7.37 7.04
N ILE A 373 4.74 8.52 6.45
CA ILE A 373 5.26 9.66 7.24
C ILE A 373 4.18 10.18 8.18
N MET A 374 2.96 10.35 7.66
CA MET A 374 1.82 10.84 8.43
C MET A 374 1.50 9.91 9.59
N GLN A 375 1.42 8.60 9.30
CA GLN A 375 1.06 7.62 10.29
C GLN A 375 2.11 7.50 11.41
N ASN A 376 3.40 7.58 11.07
CA ASN A 376 4.46 7.43 12.05
C ASN A 376 4.71 8.67 12.93
N MET A 377 4.08 9.81 12.62
CA MET A 377 4.05 10.94 13.54
C MET A 377 3.19 10.67 14.79
N LEU A 378 2.15 9.84 14.65
CA LEU A 378 1.19 9.57 15.72
C LEU A 378 1.22 8.14 16.27
N GLU A 379 1.90 7.22 15.59
CA GLU A 379 1.98 5.81 15.95
C GLU A 379 3.37 5.24 15.64
N SER A 380 3.67 4.11 16.27
CA SER A 380 4.97 3.43 16.18
C SER A 380 4.91 2.24 15.21
N PHE A 381 4.94 2.46 13.90
CA PHE A 381 4.87 1.37 12.91
C PHE A 381 6.16 1.10 12.14
N LEU A 382 7.13 2.03 12.14
CA LEU A 382 8.43 1.78 11.54
C LEU A 382 9.17 0.73 12.35
N MET A 383 9.62 -0.32 11.67
CA MET A 383 10.47 -1.37 12.23
C MET A 383 9.92 -2.01 13.51
N ARG A 384 8.62 -1.97 13.78
CA ARG A 384 8.04 -2.65 14.94
C ARG A 384 7.59 -4.08 14.57
N GLN A 385 7.40 -4.93 15.59
CA GLN A 385 6.84 -6.29 15.50
C GLN A 385 5.89 -6.48 14.30
N GLU A 386 6.19 -7.46 13.45
CA GLU A 386 5.42 -7.84 12.25
C GLU A 386 4.83 -6.63 11.51
N SER A 387 5.68 -5.70 11.05
CA SER A 387 5.23 -4.45 10.44
C SER A 387 5.07 -4.55 8.92
N PHE A 388 3.81 -4.59 8.48
CA PHE A 388 3.43 -4.34 7.08
C PHE A 388 4.04 -3.04 6.54
N ASN A 389 4.07 -1.98 7.34
CA ASN A 389 4.59 -0.68 6.92
C ASN A 389 6.08 -0.74 6.59
N TRP A 390 6.87 -1.44 7.41
CA TRP A 390 8.30 -1.60 7.15
C TRP A 390 8.57 -2.49 5.92
N VAL A 391 7.84 -3.60 5.80
CA VAL A 391 7.93 -4.48 4.62
C VAL A 391 7.67 -3.70 3.34
N MET A 392 6.54 -2.99 3.29
CA MET A 392 6.17 -2.23 2.10
C MET A 392 7.08 -1.02 1.85
N TYR A 393 7.69 -0.43 2.89
CA TYR A 393 8.70 0.62 2.73
C TYR A 393 9.94 0.09 1.99
N LEU A 394 10.45 -1.08 2.40
CA LEU A 394 11.56 -1.74 1.72
C LEU A 394 11.18 -2.14 0.30
N VAL A 395 9.96 -2.67 0.08
CA VAL A 395 9.46 -3.01 -1.27
C VAL A 395 9.46 -1.78 -2.18
N VAL A 396 8.90 -0.66 -1.73
CA VAL A 396 8.90 0.59 -2.49
C VAL A 396 10.33 1.05 -2.77
N SER A 397 11.20 1.07 -1.75
CA SER A 397 12.58 1.53 -1.90
C SER A 397 13.37 0.72 -2.93
N SER A 398 13.09 -0.57 -3.05
CA SER A 398 13.74 -1.49 -3.99
C SER A 398 12.98 -1.68 -5.32
N SER A 399 11.85 -1.00 -5.53
CA SER A 399 11.00 -1.20 -6.73
C SER A 399 10.78 0.03 -7.60
N LEU A 400 11.29 1.21 -7.22
CA LEU A 400 11.02 2.48 -7.89
C LEU A 400 11.90 2.78 -9.12
N ASP A 401 12.94 1.99 -9.38
CA ASP A 401 13.82 2.21 -10.54
C ASP A 401 13.30 1.48 -11.79
N LYS A 402 13.64 2.01 -12.98
CA LYS A 402 13.11 1.55 -14.29
C LYS A 402 13.16 0.03 -14.49
N TRP A 403 14.19 -0.63 -13.96
CA TRP A 403 14.35 -2.08 -13.99
C TRP A 403 13.10 -2.87 -13.55
N ASN A 404 12.33 -2.34 -12.59
CA ASN A 404 11.12 -3.00 -12.08
C ASN A 404 9.82 -2.60 -12.81
N HIS A 405 9.87 -1.61 -13.71
CA HIS A 405 8.73 -1.22 -14.57
C HIS A 405 8.65 -2.08 -15.83
N ASP A 406 9.80 -2.35 -16.45
CA ASP A 406 9.89 -2.89 -17.82
C ASP A 406 10.04 -4.42 -17.86
N ARG A 407 9.48 -5.16 -16.88
CA ARG A 407 9.58 -6.62 -16.88
C ARG A 407 8.73 -7.22 -18.01
N GLN A 408 9.34 -7.30 -19.19
CA GLN A 408 8.79 -7.61 -20.52
C GLN A 408 7.91 -8.87 -20.58
N TRP A 409 8.12 -9.86 -19.69
CA TRP A 409 7.35 -11.11 -19.72
C TRP A 409 5.84 -10.89 -19.50
N LEU A 410 5.41 -9.92 -18.69
CA LEU A 410 3.99 -9.65 -18.49
C LEU A 410 3.38 -8.83 -19.62
N GLU A 411 4.12 -7.87 -20.17
CA GLU A 411 3.67 -7.13 -21.36
C GLU A 411 3.52 -8.07 -22.55
N ASN A 412 4.42 -9.04 -22.69
CA ASN A 412 4.30 -10.08 -23.69
C ASN A 412 3.08 -10.96 -23.43
N LYS A 413 2.80 -11.37 -22.17
CA LYS A 413 1.59 -12.15 -21.84
C LYS A 413 0.29 -11.38 -22.09
N GLU A 414 0.23 -10.09 -21.79
CA GLU A 414 -0.92 -9.23 -22.09
C GLU A 414 -1.09 -9.03 -23.60
N LYS A 415 0.01 -8.86 -24.35
CA LYS A 415 -0.02 -8.84 -25.82
C LYS A 415 -0.48 -10.18 -26.40
N THR A 416 -0.01 -11.31 -25.88
CA THR A 416 -0.44 -12.65 -26.32
C THR A 416 -1.92 -12.91 -25.98
N ASN A 417 -2.40 -12.47 -24.81
CA ASN A 417 -3.81 -12.57 -24.44
C ASN A 417 -4.72 -11.60 -25.22
N GLN A 418 -4.22 -10.42 -25.61
CA GLN A 418 -4.94 -9.48 -26.48
C GLN A 418 -4.90 -9.88 -27.96
N GLN A 419 -3.92 -10.70 -28.37
CA GLN A 419 -3.81 -11.27 -29.72
C GLN A 419 -4.45 -12.66 -29.84
N SER A 420 -5.05 -13.18 -28.76
CA SER A 420 -5.90 -14.37 -28.86
C SER A 420 -7.22 -13.95 -29.51
N PRO A 421 -7.59 -14.44 -30.71
CA PRO A 421 -8.85 -14.07 -31.32
C PRO A 421 -9.99 -14.50 -30.39
N THR A 422 -10.92 -13.58 -30.18
CA THR A 422 -12.25 -13.81 -29.62
C THR A 422 -12.77 -15.17 -30.01
N THR A 423 -13.06 -16.01 -29.02
CA THR A 423 -13.82 -17.26 -29.17
C THR A 423 -14.96 -17.05 -30.16
N GLU A 424 -14.86 -17.70 -31.33
CA GLU A 424 -16.01 -17.92 -32.20
C GLU A 424 -17.15 -18.48 -31.34
N PRO A 425 -18.40 -18.07 -31.58
CA PRO A 425 -19.52 -18.62 -30.86
C PRO A 425 -19.55 -20.15 -31.00
N LEU A 426 -19.71 -20.83 -29.87
CA LEU A 426 -19.59 -22.28 -29.69
C LEU A 426 -20.59 -23.16 -30.48
N HIS A 427 -21.35 -22.59 -31.41
CA HIS A 427 -22.34 -23.31 -32.23
C HIS A 427 -21.77 -23.83 -33.57
N ARG A 428 -20.49 -23.59 -33.90
CA ARG A 428 -19.88 -24.07 -35.15
C ARG A 428 -18.97 -25.29 -35.05
N VAL A 429 -18.78 -25.86 -33.86
CA VAL A 429 -17.90 -27.03 -33.68
C VAL A 429 -18.62 -28.13 -32.91
N LEU A 430 -19.80 -28.56 -33.35
CA LEU A 430 -20.33 -29.89 -33.02
C LEU A 430 -21.24 -30.40 -34.16
N ASN A 431 -20.70 -31.41 -34.86
CA ASN A 431 -21.37 -32.52 -35.54
C ASN A 431 -21.71 -32.43 -37.06
N PRO A 432 -21.03 -33.22 -37.92
CA PRO A 432 -21.45 -33.54 -39.27
C PRO A 432 -22.22 -34.86 -39.29
N GLN A 433 -23.50 -34.86 -38.92
CA GLN A 433 -24.47 -35.92 -39.22
C GLN A 433 -25.77 -35.56 -38.52
N PHE A 434 -26.70 -34.92 -39.24
CA PHE A 434 -28.17 -34.90 -39.07
C PHE A 434 -28.70 -33.70 -39.89
N LYS A 435 -29.26 -33.97 -41.07
CA LYS A 435 -30.08 -32.99 -41.81
C LYS A 435 -31.51 -33.05 -41.28
N PRO A 436 -32.12 -31.93 -40.83
CA PRO A 436 -33.56 -31.85 -40.65
C PRO A 436 -34.26 -31.73 -42.01
N LEU A 437 -35.38 -32.44 -42.11
CA LEU A 437 -36.07 -32.85 -43.34
C LEU A 437 -37.08 -31.79 -43.85
N TYR A 438 -36.65 -30.54 -44.05
CA TYR A 438 -37.56 -29.46 -44.52
C TYR A 438 -37.02 -28.52 -45.61
N GLN A 439 -35.87 -28.82 -46.25
CA GLN A 439 -35.38 -28.02 -47.39
C GLN A 439 -35.11 -28.85 -48.65
N LEU A 440 -36.04 -29.75 -48.99
CA LEU A 440 -36.13 -30.37 -50.32
C LEU A 440 -37.47 -30.00 -50.94
N LYS A 441 -37.57 -28.76 -51.42
CA LYS A 441 -38.47 -28.41 -52.52
C LYS A 441 -37.92 -27.16 -53.20
N ALA A 442 -37.76 -27.27 -54.51
CA ALA A 442 -37.38 -26.24 -55.49
C ALA A 442 -35.92 -26.22 -55.96
N GLU A 443 -35.39 -27.37 -56.41
CA GLU A 443 -34.57 -27.40 -57.63
C GLU A 443 -34.97 -28.63 -58.46
N ALA A 444 -35.96 -28.44 -59.32
CA ALA A 444 -36.23 -29.31 -60.46
C ALA A 444 -36.85 -28.46 -61.58
N GLY A 445 -36.02 -28.08 -62.54
CA GLY A 445 -36.42 -27.66 -63.89
C GLY A 445 -36.81 -26.19 -64.06
N VAL A 446 -36.09 -25.45 -64.92
CA VAL A 446 -36.40 -25.31 -66.37
C VAL A 446 -35.48 -24.22 -66.98
N ASN A 447 -35.05 -24.49 -68.22
CA ASN A 447 -34.19 -23.71 -69.13
C ASN A 447 -34.75 -22.33 -69.58
N GLN A 448 -33.89 -21.59 -70.31
CA GLN A 448 -34.13 -20.56 -71.37
C GLN A 448 -33.69 -19.13 -70.98
N THR A 449 -32.52 -18.64 -71.44
CA THR A 449 -32.12 -18.00 -72.73
C THR A 449 -32.28 -16.47 -72.77
N GLU A 450 -31.36 -15.81 -73.50
CA GLU A 450 -31.42 -14.45 -74.08
C GLU A 450 -31.13 -13.22 -73.17
N THR A 451 -30.43 -12.13 -73.53
CA THR A 451 -29.52 -11.71 -74.62
C THR A 451 -28.94 -10.30 -74.27
N SER A 452 -27.74 -9.98 -74.80
CA SER A 452 -27.22 -8.65 -75.26
C SER A 452 -27.12 -7.40 -74.35
N LEU A 453 -25.86 -6.98 -74.03
CA LEU A 453 -25.08 -5.77 -74.48
C LEU A 453 -25.77 -4.36 -74.61
N PRO A 454 -25.05 -3.21 -74.73
CA PRO A 454 -23.99 -2.58 -73.89
C PRO A 454 -24.02 -0.99 -73.90
N HIS A 455 -22.91 -0.33 -73.50
CA HIS A 455 -22.49 1.08 -73.81
C HIS A 455 -23.11 2.25 -72.99
N SER A 456 -22.48 3.39 -72.67
CA SER A 456 -21.15 4.02 -72.90
C SER A 456 -21.06 5.35 -72.10
N LYS A 457 -19.90 5.74 -71.52
CA LYS A 457 -18.96 6.83 -71.91
C LYS A 457 -19.13 8.24 -71.30
N LEU A 458 -17.97 8.75 -70.83
CA LEU A 458 -17.36 10.10 -70.95
C LEU A 458 -17.82 11.28 -70.06
N THR A 459 -16.87 11.73 -69.21
CA THR A 459 -16.21 13.07 -69.12
C THR A 459 -16.83 14.23 -69.93
N ASP A 460 -16.79 15.52 -69.54
CA ASP A 460 -15.63 16.33 -69.13
C ASP A 460 -16.05 17.80 -68.85
N SER A 461 -15.22 18.56 -68.11
CA SER A 461 -14.94 20.03 -68.25
C SER A 461 -16.08 21.07 -67.98
N THR A 462 -15.93 22.36 -67.66
CA THR A 462 -14.89 23.32 -67.22
C THR A 462 -15.59 24.68 -66.94
N MET A 463 -15.01 25.51 -66.05
CA MET A 463 -15.11 27.00 -65.97
C MET A 463 -16.51 27.64 -65.75
N THR A 464 -16.68 28.64 -64.87
CA THR A 464 -16.23 30.02 -65.08
C THR A 464 -16.32 30.86 -63.78
N ARG A 465 -15.39 31.82 -63.70
CA ARG A 465 -15.11 32.86 -62.69
C ARG A 465 -16.14 34.00 -62.73
N ALA A 466 -16.44 34.65 -61.61
CA ALA A 466 -16.61 36.11 -61.55
C ALA A 466 -16.69 36.61 -60.09
N ASP A 467 -15.86 37.62 -59.82
CA ASP A 467 -15.76 38.42 -58.61
C ASP A 467 -17.06 39.16 -58.25
N LEU A 468 -17.19 39.57 -56.97
CA LEU A 468 -17.46 40.98 -56.64
C LEU A 468 -17.17 41.27 -55.16
N THR A 469 -16.33 42.28 -55.01
CA THR A 469 -15.85 42.99 -53.83
C THR A 469 -16.93 43.78 -53.10
N GLY A 470 -16.76 43.99 -51.79
CA GLY A 470 -17.07 45.29 -51.16
C GLY A 470 -17.89 45.27 -49.86
N PRO A 471 -17.75 46.27 -48.98
CA PRO A 471 -17.38 46.00 -47.58
C PRO A 471 -18.24 46.72 -46.51
N LYS A 472 -17.84 46.49 -45.24
CA LYS A 472 -18.03 47.31 -44.02
C LYS A 472 -19.39 47.26 -43.31
N SER A 473 -19.39 46.62 -42.13
CA SER A 473 -19.66 47.26 -40.82
C SER A 473 -19.10 46.39 -39.71
#